data_AF-A0A5E4PGL3-F1
#
_entry.id   AF-A0A5E4PGL3-F1
#
_cell.length_a   1.000
_cell.length_b   1.000
_cell.length_c   1.000
_cell.angle_alpha   90.00
_cell.angle_beta   90.00
_cell.angle_gamma   90.00
#
_symmetry.space_group_name_H-M   'P 1'
#
loop_
_entity.id
_entity.type
_entity.pdbx_description
1 polymer ?
#
loop_
_entity_poly.entity_id
_entity_poly.type
_entity_poly.pdbx_seq_one_letter_code
_entity_poly.pdbx_strand_id
1 'polypeptide(L)' 'MKLLTTHEVAAYITEKTGHPMSVRQVQHEIKIGKIKAEKIAGTYLVKPQALEHYKRRHPGPRAKKKKAKP' A
#
# COMPACT_ATOMS: atom_id res chain seq x y z
N MET A 1 -1.95 1.78 -20.58
CA MET A 1 -1.74 1.26 -19.21
C MET A 1 -2.84 1.81 -18.30
N LYS A 2 -3.52 0.96 -17.51
CA LYS A 2 -4.62 1.39 -16.61
C LYS A 2 -4.06 1.84 -15.25
N LEU A 3 -4.50 3.00 -14.76
CA LEU A 3 -4.21 3.51 -13.42
C LEU A 3 -5.27 3.00 -12.44
N LEU A 4 -4.85 2.62 -11.23
CA LEU A 4 -5.73 2.10 -10.18
C LEU A 4 -6.05 3.19 -9.16
N THR A 5 -7.31 3.30 -8.78
CA THR A 5 -7.73 4.15 -7.66
C THR A 5 -7.30 3.55 -6.33
N THR A 6 -7.32 4.34 -5.25
CA THR A 6 -7.06 3.83 -3.89
C THR A 6 -7.99 2.69 -3.46
N HIS A 7 -9.21 2.64 -4.01
CA HIS A 7 -10.14 1.53 -3.79
C HIS A 7 -9.70 0.25 -4.51
N GLU A 8 -9.34 0.36 -5.78
CA GLU A 8 -8.84 -0.79 -6.55
C GLU A 8 -7.52 -1.32 -5.99
N VAL A 9 -6.65 -0.43 -5.52
CA VAL A 9 -5.39 -0.81 -4.86
C VAL A 9 -5.67 -1.59 -3.57
N ALA A 10 -6.62 -1.14 -2.76
CA ALA A 10 -7.02 -1.84 -1.53
C ALA A 10 -7.54 -3.25 -1.84
N ALA A 11 -8.43 -3.38 -2.83
CA ALA A 11 -8.95 -4.66 -3.29
C ALA A 11 -7.83 -5.56 -3.84
N TYR A 12 -6.96 -5.01 -4.68
CA TYR A 12 -5.83 -5.73 -5.27
C TYR A 12 -4.85 -6.26 -4.22
N ILE A 13 -4.48 -5.43 -3.23
CA ILE A 13 -3.60 -5.85 -2.15
C ILE A 13 -4.30 -6.91 -1.29
N THR A 14 -5.58 -6.74 -0.98
CA THR A 14 -6.36 -7.71 -0.21
C THR A 14 -6.42 -9.06 -0.90
N GLU A 15 -6.73 -9.09 -2.19
CA GLU A 15 -6.79 -10.31 -3.00
C GLU A 15 -5.41 -10.99 -3.11
N LYS A 16 -4.34 -10.20 -3.30
CA LYS A 16 -2.98 -10.74 -3.50
C LYS A 16 -2.27 -11.13 -2.21
N THR A 17 -2.60 -10.54 -1.07
CA THR A 17 -1.90 -10.77 0.21
C THR A 17 -2.75 -11.52 1.22
N GLY A 18 -4.06 -11.66 0.99
CA GLY A 18 -5.01 -12.18 1.96
C GLY A 18 -5.26 -11.26 3.16
N HIS A 19 -4.64 -10.08 3.19
CA HIS A 19 -4.78 -9.12 4.29
C HIS A 19 -5.70 -7.98 3.88
N PRO A 20 -6.86 -7.80 4.53
CA PRO A 20 -7.77 -6.71 4.21
C PRO A 20 -7.10 -5.36 4.47
N MET A 21 -6.93 -4.59 3.41
CA MET A 21 -6.34 -3.26 3.47
C MET A 21 -7.41 -2.20 3.26
N SER A 22 -7.51 -1.25 4.18
CA SER A 22 -8.46 -0.14 4.06
C SER A 22 -7.97 0.93 3.09
N VAL A 23 -8.90 1.63 2.43
CA VAL A 23 -8.59 2.79 1.57
C VAL A 23 -7.75 3.83 2.31
N ARG A 24 -8.06 4.05 3.61
CA ARG A 24 -7.30 4.96 4.48
C ARG A 24 -5.86 4.48 4.72
N GLN A 25 -5.64 3.17 4.85
CA GLN A 25 -4.28 2.61 4.94
C GLN A 25 -3.52 2.80 3.64
N VAL A 26 -4.15 2.53 2.49
CA VAL A 26 -3.54 2.78 1.18
C VAL A 26 -3.15 4.25 1.02
N GLN A 27 -4.04 5.18 1.35
CA GLN A 27 -3.74 6.62 1.34
C GLN A 27 -2.61 6.99 2.29
N HIS A 28 -2.60 6.43 3.50
CA HIS A 28 -1.52 6.64 4.46
C HIS A 28 -0.18 6.15 3.88
N GLU A 29 -0.17 5.01 3.21
CA GLU A 29 1.04 4.43 2.64
C GLU A 29 1.54 5.11 1.37
N ILE A 30 0.64 5.70 0.61
CA ILE A 30 0.97 6.69 -0.41
C ILE A 30 1.63 7.91 0.25
N LYS A 31 1.04 8.43 1.34
CA LYS A 31 1.52 9.63 2.04
C LYS A 31 2.92 9.45 2.65
N ILE A 32 3.24 8.27 3.17
CA ILE A 32 4.59 7.95 3.68
C ILE A 32 5.55 7.44 2.59
N GLY A 33 5.14 7.48 1.31
CA GLY A 33 6.00 7.17 0.17
C GLY A 33 6.26 5.68 -0.08
N LYS A 34 5.52 4.77 0.57
CA LYS A 34 5.66 3.32 0.33
C LYS A 34 4.97 2.86 -0.96
N ILE A 35 3.88 3.52 -1.33
CA ILE A 35 3.18 3.28 -2.60
C ILE A 35 3.37 4.53 -3.46
N LYS A 36 4.01 4.37 -4.63
CA LYS A 36 4.10 5.47 -5.60
C LYS A 36 2.74 5.69 -6.25
N ALA A 37 2.16 6.86 -6.02
CA ALA A 37 0.93 7.31 -6.65
C ALA A 37 1.15 8.66 -7.33
N GLU A 38 0.37 8.92 -8.37
CA GLU A 38 0.22 10.23 -8.99
C GLU A 38 -1.08 10.86 -8.50
N LYS A 39 -1.04 12.16 -8.16
CA LYS A 39 -2.23 12.89 -7.74
C LYS A 39 -2.77 13.64 -8.95
N ILE A 40 -3.96 13.26 -9.42
CA ILE A 40 -4.64 13.89 -10.57
C ILE A 40 -5.99 14.40 -10.10
N ALA A 41 -6.25 15.70 -10.27
CA ALA A 41 -7.52 16.36 -9.89
C ALA A 41 -8.02 16.05 -8.45
N GLY A 42 -7.09 15.88 -7.50
CA GLY A 42 -7.43 15.57 -6.10
C GLY A 42 -7.52 14.07 -5.78
N THR A 43 -7.46 13.19 -6.78
CA THR A 43 -7.50 11.74 -6.61
C THR A 43 -6.11 11.13 -6.70
N TYR A 44 -5.82 10.15 -5.83
CA TYR A 44 -4.60 9.35 -5.92
C TYR A 44 -4.80 8.18 -6.89
N LEU A 45 -3.95 8.13 -7.90
CA LEU A 45 -3.92 7.09 -8.92
C LEU A 45 -2.59 6.35 -8.85
N VAL A 46 -2.64 5.03 -8.81
CA VAL A 46 -1.49 4.17 -8.58
C VAL A 46 -1.26 3.29 -9.80
N LYS A 47 -0.02 3.22 -10.27
CA LYS A 47 0.36 2.29 -11.34
C LYS A 47 0.44 0.87 -10.77
N PRO A 48 -0.13 -0.15 -11.41
CA PRO A 48 -0.02 -1.54 -10.95
C PRO A 48 1.43 -2.00 -10.69
N GLN A 49 2.38 -1.57 -11.53
CA GLN A 49 3.82 -1.84 -11.35
C GLN A 49 4.39 -1.28 -10.04
N ALA A 50 3.85 -0.16 -9.54
CA ALA A 50 4.27 0.40 -8.25
C ALA A 50 3.89 -0.52 -7.07
N LEU A 51 2.85 -1.35 -7.24
CA LEU A 51 2.38 -2.31 -6.23
C LEU A 51 3.23 -3.59 -6.19
N GLU A 52 3.92 -3.95 -7.28
CA GLU A 52 4.83 -5.10 -7.30
C GLU A 52 6.01 -4.91 -6.34
N HIS A 53 6.53 -3.68 -6.25
CA HIS A 53 7.58 -3.31 -5.30
C HIS A 53 7.06 -3.22 -3.86
N TYR A 54 5.81 -2.82 -3.69
CA TYR A 54 5.16 -2.74 -2.40
C TYR A 54 5.04 -4.12 -1.72
N LYS A 55 4.73 -5.18 -2.49
CA LYS A 55 4.76 -6.59 -2.01
C LYS A 55 6.06 -6.99 -1.31
N ARG A 56 7.22 -6.61 -1.87
CA ARG A 56 8.53 -6.99 -1.33
C ARG A 56 8.89 -6.26 -0.03
N ARG A 57 8.30 -5.08 0.18
CA ARG A 57 8.60 -4.20 1.32
C ARG A 57 7.51 -4.13 2.36
N HIS A 58 6.37 -4.78 2.13
CA HIS A 58 5.27 -4.85 3.10
C HIS A 58 5.86 -5.43 4.39
N PRO A 59 6.12 -4.62 5.42
CA PRO A 59 6.48 -5.18 6.69
C PRO A 59 5.19 -5.83 7.16
N GLY A 60 5.16 -7.16 7.24
CA GLY A 60 4.14 -7.85 8.02
C GLY A 60 3.96 -7.10 9.35
N PRO A 61 2.72 -7.04 9.88
CA PRO A 61 2.27 -6.10 10.90
C PRO A 61 3.39 -5.90 11.91
N ARG A 62 4.08 -4.74 11.83
CA ARG A 62 5.33 -4.38 12.54
C ARG A 62 5.67 -5.52 13.47
N ALA A 63 6.34 -6.58 12.99
CA ALA A 63 6.71 -7.69 13.86
C ALA A 63 7.35 -6.98 15.03
N LYS A 64 6.63 -6.94 16.16
CA LYS A 64 6.98 -6.06 17.26
C LYS A 64 8.36 -6.59 17.56
N LYS A 65 9.42 -5.86 17.17
CA LYS A 65 10.74 -6.10 17.70
C LYS A 65 10.49 -5.84 19.16
N LYS A 66 10.18 -6.90 19.91
CA LYS A 66 10.34 -6.92 21.35
C LYS A 66 11.74 -6.37 21.47
N LYS A 67 11.86 -5.14 21.97
CA LYS A 67 13.08 -4.73 22.63
C LYS A 67 13.17 -5.71 23.81
N ALA A 68 13.77 -6.86 23.58
CA ALA A 68 14.47 -7.56 24.64
C ALA A 68 15.70 -6.68 24.87
N LYS A 69 15.59 -5.81 25.85
CA LYS A 69 16.69 -4.97 26.32
C LYS A 69 16.43 -4.72 27.80
N PRO A 70 17.47 -4.73 28.62
CA PRO A 70 18.53 -5.73 28.82
C PRO A 70 18.15 -6.75 29.91
#